data_AF-A0A0S8EI40-F1
#
_entry.id   AF-A0A0S8EI40-F1
#
_cell.length_a   1.000
_cell.length_b   1.000
_cell.length_c   1.000
_cell.angle_alpha   90.00
_cell.angle_beta   90.00
_cell.angle_gamma   90.00
#
_symmetry.space_group_name_H-M   'P 1'
#
loop_
_entity.id
_entity.type
_entity.pdbx_description
1 polymer ?
#
loop_
_entity_poly.entity_id
_entity_poly.type
_entity_poly.pdbx_seq_one_letter_code
_entity_poly.pdbx_strand_id
1 'polypeptide(L)'
;MTTRNRTLTVLTAAAVAMTTLALTTVTANAATIYSDDFDGGASSILGLAPDVAPGGEVWVGYGTGFYANGDRVGHPHTAYLPFTPAAGNVYTLSADVYATGGWTYFGFCSSDPDGLAVRHDTLGSYGSFLYYSTTSAGQNLMTFYGENMNGNLTHSGVCVAGVNNLKAVLDATDADSANWTMELFLNGTSIRAAATAPVGNYGNIGYAGFNNTAGGGVGTVHSFLLEDNTAVTDEVPEPATMALLSLAACGLGGYVRRRRKA
;
A
#
# COMPACT_ATOMS: atom_id res chain seq x y z
N MET A 1 -15.20 -78.60 -21.97
CA MET A 1 -14.62 -77.45 -22.71
C MET A 1 -15.43 -76.25 -22.28
N THR A 2 -14.89 -75.50 -21.31
CA THR A 2 -15.69 -74.78 -20.31
C THR A 2 -15.37 -73.29 -20.37
N THR A 3 -16.40 -72.49 -20.60
CA THR A 3 -16.38 -71.04 -20.79
C THR A 3 -16.05 -70.32 -19.49
N ARG A 4 -14.76 -70.14 -19.20
CA ARG A 4 -14.27 -69.34 -18.08
C ARG A 4 -13.12 -68.50 -18.63
N ASN A 5 -13.39 -67.24 -18.97
CA ASN A 5 -12.42 -66.13 -19.12
C ASN A 5 -13.04 -64.91 -19.83
N ARG A 6 -14.09 -64.29 -19.27
CA ARG A 6 -14.62 -63.00 -19.78
C ARG A 6 -14.90 -61.96 -18.69
N THR A 7 -14.23 -62.05 -17.54
CA THR A 7 -14.46 -61.14 -16.40
C THR A 7 -13.15 -60.67 -15.76
N LEU A 8 -12.12 -60.36 -16.54
CA LEU A 8 -10.86 -59.81 -16.01
C LEU A 8 -10.23 -58.70 -16.87
N THR A 9 -11.04 -57.93 -17.60
CA THR A 9 -10.52 -56.83 -18.44
C THR A 9 -11.29 -55.53 -18.27
N VAL A 10 -11.58 -55.11 -17.03
CA VAL A 10 -12.01 -53.73 -16.73
C VAL A 10 -11.35 -53.17 -15.44
N LEU A 11 -10.42 -53.89 -14.81
CA LEU A 11 -9.95 -53.55 -13.44
C LEU A 11 -8.51 -53.00 -13.33
N THR A 12 -7.90 -52.58 -14.43
CA THR A 12 -6.53 -52.01 -14.43
C THR A 12 -6.43 -50.70 -15.21
N ALA A 13 -7.34 -49.76 -14.96
CA ALA A 13 -7.21 -48.38 -15.44
C ALA A 13 -7.83 -47.35 -14.48
N ALA A 14 -7.79 -47.60 -13.16
CA ALA A 14 -8.33 -46.65 -12.16
C ALA A 14 -7.42 -46.49 -10.94
N ALA A 15 -6.12 -46.74 -11.08
CA ALA A 15 -5.15 -46.65 -9.98
C ALA A 15 -4.02 -45.63 -10.21
N VAL A 16 -4.03 -44.87 -11.32
CA VAL A 16 -3.00 -43.84 -11.59
C VAL A 16 -3.66 -42.59 -12.16
N ALA A 17 -4.47 -41.91 -11.34
CA ALA A 17 -4.93 -40.54 -11.60
C ALA A 17 -5.43 -39.86 -10.32
N MET A 18 -4.82 -40.15 -9.17
CA MET A 18 -4.83 -39.22 -8.05
C MET A 18 -3.44 -38.62 -7.96
N THR A 19 -3.15 -37.78 -8.94
CA THR A 19 -2.15 -36.72 -8.85
C THR A 19 -2.43 -35.99 -7.55
N THR A 20 -1.49 -36.13 -6.61
CA THR A 20 -1.35 -35.30 -5.42
C THR A 20 -1.45 -33.83 -5.84
N LEU A 21 -2.64 -33.24 -5.68
CA LEU A 21 -2.83 -31.80 -5.71
C LEU A 21 -2.29 -31.27 -4.38
N ALA A 22 -0.96 -31.16 -4.29
CA ALA A 22 -0.33 -30.38 -3.23
C ALA A 22 -0.67 -28.91 -3.53
N LEU A 23 -1.78 -28.41 -2.97
CA LEU A 23 -2.02 -26.98 -2.88
C LEU A 23 -0.92 -26.42 -1.99
N THR A 24 0.15 -25.94 -2.61
CA THR A 24 1.05 -25.00 -1.95
C THR A 24 0.25 -23.73 -1.78
N THR A 25 -0.22 -23.48 -0.56
CA THR A 25 -0.72 -22.17 -0.17
C THR A 25 0.47 -21.22 -0.22
N VAL A 26 0.67 -20.57 -1.36
CA VAL A 26 1.59 -19.44 -1.44
C VAL A 26 0.92 -18.33 -0.63
N THR A 27 1.42 -18.07 0.57
CA THR A 27 1.09 -16.84 1.28
C THR A 27 1.65 -15.72 0.40
N ALA A 28 0.76 -15.04 -0.30
CA ALA A 28 1.08 -13.83 -0.99
C ALA A 28 1.50 -12.77 0.03
N ASN A 29 2.78 -12.39 0.01
CA ASN A 29 3.25 -11.23 0.75
C ASN A 29 3.15 -10.00 -0.16
N ALA A 30 2.91 -8.84 0.45
CA ALA A 30 3.01 -7.57 -0.27
C ALA A 30 4.39 -7.42 -0.91
N ALA A 31 4.45 -6.91 -2.14
CA ALA A 31 5.70 -6.62 -2.82
C ALA A 31 6.16 -5.21 -2.47
N THR A 32 7.28 -5.09 -1.76
CA THR A 32 7.92 -3.80 -1.48
C THR A 32 8.44 -3.17 -2.76
N ILE A 33 7.94 -1.97 -3.08
CA ILE A 33 8.42 -1.14 -4.19
C ILE A 33 9.56 -0.25 -3.68
N TYR A 34 9.31 0.48 -2.61
CA TYR A 34 10.31 1.30 -1.94
C TYR A 34 10.33 1.06 -0.45
N SER A 35 11.52 1.05 0.14
CA SER A 35 11.73 1.11 1.59
C SER A 35 12.96 1.96 1.86
N ASP A 36 12.87 2.82 2.87
CA ASP A 36 13.99 3.62 3.38
C ASP A 36 13.84 3.73 4.91
N ASP A 37 14.83 3.26 5.66
CA ASP A 37 14.87 3.33 7.12
C ASP A 37 15.57 4.61 7.64
N PHE A 38 16.14 5.39 6.71
CA PHE A 38 16.86 6.61 6.99
C PHE A 38 18.01 6.43 7.99
N ASP A 39 18.81 5.36 7.86
CA ASP A 39 19.99 5.09 8.70
C ASP A 39 21.28 5.86 8.26
N GLY A 40 21.15 6.74 7.27
CA GLY A 40 22.25 7.47 6.65
C GLY A 40 22.87 8.57 7.50
N GLY A 41 23.63 9.46 6.85
CA GLY A 41 24.29 10.61 7.49
C GLY A 41 23.46 11.90 7.49
N ALA A 42 23.96 12.93 8.19
CA ALA A 42 23.39 14.29 8.19
C ALA A 42 23.73 15.08 6.90
N SER A 43 23.57 14.44 5.75
CA SER A 43 23.68 15.02 4.41
C SER A 43 22.33 14.95 3.73
N SER A 44 22.06 15.85 2.78
CA SER A 44 20.81 15.84 2.02
C SER A 44 20.53 14.47 1.41
N ILE A 45 19.27 14.04 1.48
CA ILE A 45 18.82 12.77 0.88
C ILE A 45 18.70 12.84 -0.64
N LEU A 46 18.64 14.06 -1.20
CA LEU A 46 18.45 14.24 -2.64
C LEU A 46 19.59 13.63 -3.46
N GLY A 47 19.22 12.84 -4.46
CA GLY A 47 20.15 12.07 -5.30
C GLY A 47 20.63 10.76 -4.69
N LEU A 48 20.22 10.43 -3.46
CA LEU A 48 20.47 9.12 -2.85
C LEU A 48 19.37 8.14 -3.21
N ALA A 49 19.73 6.87 -3.34
CA ALA A 49 18.76 5.79 -3.48
C ALA A 49 18.15 5.44 -2.11
N PRO A 50 16.88 5.04 -2.05
CA PRO A 50 16.34 4.37 -0.87
C PRO A 50 16.95 2.97 -0.72
N ASP A 51 16.81 2.35 0.45
CA ASP A 51 17.38 1.02 0.74
C ASP A 51 16.85 -0.07 -0.19
N VAL A 52 15.57 0.04 -0.55
CA VAL A 52 14.89 -0.81 -1.54
C VAL A 52 14.29 0.06 -2.62
N ALA A 53 14.58 -0.27 -3.88
CA ALA A 53 14.02 0.33 -5.09
C ALA A 53 13.88 -0.73 -6.20
N PRO A 54 12.96 -0.56 -7.16
CA PRO A 54 12.84 -1.47 -8.29
C PRO A 54 14.01 -1.36 -9.29
N GLY A 55 14.75 -0.26 -9.27
CA GLY A 55 15.87 0.02 -10.17
C GLY A 55 16.85 1.04 -9.62
N GLY A 56 17.15 2.06 -10.43
CA GLY A 56 18.13 3.13 -10.11
C GLY A 56 17.49 4.42 -9.63
N GLU A 57 16.28 4.35 -9.09
CA GLU A 57 15.54 5.50 -8.61
C GLU A 57 16.23 6.14 -7.41
N VAL A 58 16.15 7.46 -7.34
CA VAL A 58 16.74 8.28 -6.28
C VAL A 58 15.71 9.29 -5.80
N TRP A 59 15.89 9.76 -4.58
CA TRP A 59 15.10 10.87 -4.03
C TRP A 59 15.32 12.14 -4.85
N VAL A 60 14.25 12.67 -5.43
CA VAL A 60 14.25 13.94 -6.18
C VAL A 60 13.47 15.02 -5.44
N GLY A 61 13.81 16.28 -5.68
CA GLY A 61 13.14 17.39 -5.02
C GLY A 61 13.97 18.67 -4.98
N TYR A 62 13.74 19.45 -3.93
CA TYR A 62 14.33 20.76 -3.74
C TYR A 62 14.80 20.94 -2.31
N GLY A 63 15.86 21.75 -2.15
CA GLY A 63 16.38 22.15 -0.85
C GLY A 63 17.24 21.07 -0.20
N THR A 64 17.92 21.44 0.87
CA THR A 64 18.87 20.55 1.57
C THR A 64 18.39 20.20 2.97
N GLY A 65 17.14 20.53 3.32
CA GLY A 65 16.62 20.45 4.67
C GLY A 65 16.11 19.06 5.10
N PHE A 66 16.21 18.04 4.23
CA PHE A 66 15.89 16.66 4.54
C PHE A 66 17.14 15.81 4.35
N TYR A 67 17.59 15.20 5.44
CA TYR A 67 18.81 14.41 5.50
C TYR A 67 18.55 12.91 5.40
N ALA A 68 19.58 12.18 4.97
CA ALA A 68 19.57 10.73 4.82
C ALA A 68 19.40 9.99 6.16
N ASN A 69 19.67 10.66 7.29
CA ASN A 69 19.41 10.13 8.63
C ASN A 69 17.97 10.38 9.12
N GLY A 70 17.08 10.88 8.24
CA GLY A 70 15.68 11.13 8.56
C GLY A 70 15.41 12.50 9.18
N ASP A 71 16.46 13.24 9.57
CA ASP A 71 16.33 14.56 10.15
C ASP A 71 15.80 15.56 9.13
N ARG A 72 14.90 16.42 9.61
CA ARG A 72 14.30 17.51 8.84
C ARG A 72 14.53 18.82 9.57
N VAL A 73 15.09 19.80 8.86
CA VAL A 73 15.53 21.06 9.43
C VAL A 73 14.97 22.26 8.67
N GLY A 74 14.01 22.96 9.29
CA GLY A 74 13.78 24.43 9.26
C GLY A 74 13.62 25.18 7.93
N HIS A 75 13.79 24.53 6.79
CA HIS A 75 13.80 25.12 5.47
C HIS A 75 12.78 24.42 4.58
N PRO A 76 12.25 25.11 3.56
CA PRO A 76 11.50 24.45 2.50
C PRO A 76 12.35 23.33 1.88
N HIS A 77 11.79 22.13 1.83
CA HIS A 77 12.42 20.98 1.21
C HIS A 77 11.36 20.03 0.66
N THR A 78 11.70 19.34 -0.41
CA THR A 78 10.91 18.22 -0.94
C THR A 78 11.82 17.04 -1.13
N ALA A 79 11.29 15.83 -0.92
CA ALA A 79 11.96 14.60 -1.27
C ALA A 79 10.89 13.59 -1.68
N TYR A 80 10.95 13.15 -2.93
CA TYR A 80 9.99 12.24 -3.52
C TYR A 80 10.69 11.16 -4.34
N LEU A 81 10.05 10.00 -4.43
CA LEU A 81 10.43 8.92 -5.34
C LEU A 81 9.39 8.83 -6.46
N PRO A 82 9.82 8.57 -7.71
CA PRO A 82 8.91 8.41 -8.83
C PRO A 82 8.05 7.16 -8.64
N PHE A 83 6.75 7.29 -8.87
CA PHE A 83 5.79 6.22 -8.73
C PHE A 83 4.54 6.47 -9.56
N THR A 84 4.18 5.53 -10.43
CA THR A 84 2.93 5.56 -11.17
C THR A 84 2.12 4.30 -10.85
N PRO A 85 0.96 4.42 -10.19
CA PRO A 85 0.11 3.28 -9.90
C PRO A 85 -0.45 2.67 -11.21
N ALA A 86 -0.38 1.35 -11.32
CA ALA A 86 -1.07 0.58 -12.34
C ALA A 86 -2.46 0.14 -11.86
N ALA A 87 -3.41 0.06 -12.80
CA ALA A 87 -4.74 -0.51 -12.59
C ALA A 87 -4.67 -1.99 -12.21
N GLY A 88 -5.65 -2.46 -11.45
CA GLY A 88 -5.73 -3.84 -10.95
C GLY A 88 -5.03 -4.06 -9.62
N ASN A 89 -4.43 -3.03 -9.02
CA ASN A 89 -3.58 -3.17 -7.85
C ASN A 89 -4.07 -2.40 -6.62
N VAL A 90 -3.58 -2.78 -5.44
CA VAL A 90 -3.78 -2.03 -4.19
C VAL A 90 -2.42 -1.61 -3.65
N TYR A 91 -2.21 -0.31 -3.42
CA TYR A 91 -0.94 0.22 -2.93
C TYR A 91 -1.06 0.74 -1.51
N THR A 92 -0.05 0.49 -0.69
CA THR A 92 0.07 1.10 0.64
C THR A 92 1.32 1.97 0.68
N LEU A 93 1.13 3.26 0.94
CA LEU A 93 2.18 4.21 1.24
C LEU A 93 2.15 4.50 2.74
N SER A 94 3.26 4.30 3.45
CA SER A 94 3.35 4.58 4.89
C SER A 94 4.68 5.17 5.31
N ALA A 95 4.66 5.90 6.42
CA ALA A 95 5.85 6.49 7.03
C ALA A 95 5.66 6.69 8.53
N ASP A 96 6.72 6.48 9.29
CA ASP A 96 6.79 6.83 10.70
C ASP A 96 7.39 8.22 10.86
N VAL A 97 6.57 9.17 11.28
CA VAL A 97 6.92 10.59 11.29
C VAL A 97 6.80 11.15 12.70
N TYR A 98 7.85 11.84 13.13
CA TYR A 98 7.81 12.73 14.28
C TYR A 98 8.01 14.16 13.79
N ALA A 99 7.13 15.06 14.22
CA ALA A 99 7.28 16.49 13.99
C ALA A 99 7.50 17.18 15.34
N THR A 100 8.28 18.25 15.38
CA THR A 100 8.53 19.06 16.58
C THR A 100 8.24 20.54 16.34
N GLY A 101 8.23 20.96 15.08
CA GLY A 101 7.81 22.29 14.64
C GLY A 101 7.54 22.28 13.15
N GLY A 102 6.85 23.30 12.65
CA GLY A 102 6.46 23.40 11.25
C GLY A 102 5.55 22.28 10.73
N TRP A 103 4.93 22.52 9.59
CA TRP A 103 4.02 21.55 8.97
C TRP A 103 4.79 20.56 8.10
N THR A 104 4.43 19.28 8.16
CA THR A 104 5.00 18.21 7.36
C THR A 104 3.96 17.65 6.41
N TYR A 105 4.23 17.66 5.11
CA TYR A 105 3.41 16.94 4.15
C TYR A 105 3.98 15.54 3.89
N PHE A 106 3.09 14.58 3.74
CA PHE A 106 3.38 13.20 3.34
C PHE A 106 2.27 12.69 2.43
N GLY A 107 2.59 12.06 1.31
CA GLY A 107 1.59 11.50 0.40
C GLY A 107 2.06 11.45 -1.04
N PHE A 108 1.10 11.46 -1.97
CA PHE A 108 1.36 11.42 -3.40
C PHE A 108 1.26 12.80 -4.06
N CYS A 109 1.94 12.99 -5.18
CA CYS A 109 1.74 14.13 -6.08
C CYS A 109 1.85 13.73 -7.56
N SER A 110 1.42 14.62 -8.45
CA SER A 110 1.34 14.37 -9.91
C SER A 110 2.48 14.97 -10.72
N SER A 111 3.14 16.00 -10.18
CA SER A 111 4.18 16.73 -10.89
C SER A 111 5.55 16.47 -10.30
N ASP A 112 6.56 16.61 -11.16
CA ASP A 112 7.98 16.50 -10.79
C ASP A 112 8.33 17.56 -9.75
N PRO A 113 8.77 17.16 -8.54
CA PRO A 113 9.17 18.10 -7.51
C PRO A 113 10.60 18.62 -7.69
N ASP A 114 11.37 18.15 -8.69
CA ASP A 114 12.76 18.54 -8.89
C ASP A 114 12.94 20.04 -9.15
N GLY A 115 13.88 20.66 -8.43
CA GLY A 115 14.23 22.07 -8.57
C GLY A 115 13.17 23.08 -8.10
N LEU A 116 12.07 22.61 -7.50
CA LEU A 116 10.89 23.42 -7.18
C LEU A 116 10.70 23.62 -5.66
N ALA A 117 10.87 24.86 -5.19
CA ALA A 117 10.54 25.31 -3.84
C ALA A 117 9.03 25.56 -3.64
N VAL A 118 8.17 24.68 -4.15
CA VAL A 118 6.76 25.01 -4.35
C VAL A 118 5.87 24.26 -3.37
N ARG A 119 4.86 24.97 -2.87
CA ARG A 119 3.88 24.47 -1.90
C ARG A 119 3.21 23.20 -2.42
N HIS A 120 2.93 22.28 -1.50
CA HIS A 120 2.37 20.96 -1.81
C HIS A 120 1.07 21.04 -2.63
N ASP A 121 0.28 22.10 -2.47
CA ASP A 121 -0.95 22.34 -3.22
C ASP A 121 -0.72 22.54 -4.72
N THR A 122 0.43 23.09 -5.11
CA THR A 122 0.78 23.32 -6.52
C THR A 122 1.39 22.09 -7.20
N LEU A 123 1.80 21.07 -6.44
CA LEU A 123 2.40 19.85 -6.98
C LEU A 123 1.33 18.83 -7.43
N GLY A 124 0.05 19.18 -7.26
CA GLY A 124 -1.08 18.32 -7.52
C GLY A 124 -1.09 17.12 -6.59
N SER A 125 -1.35 17.40 -5.31
CA SER A 125 -1.33 16.46 -4.18
C SER A 125 -2.51 15.48 -4.16
N TYR A 126 -2.27 14.22 -3.82
CA TYR A 126 -3.29 13.19 -3.65
C TYR A 126 -3.06 12.39 -2.35
N GLY A 127 -4.15 11.97 -1.70
CA GLY A 127 -4.09 11.06 -0.55
C GLY A 127 -3.08 11.45 0.53
N SER A 128 -3.08 12.73 0.90
CA SER A 128 -1.95 13.34 1.60
C SER A 128 -2.29 13.72 3.02
N PHE A 129 -1.29 13.68 3.88
CA PHE A 129 -1.30 14.17 5.25
C PHE A 129 -0.57 15.50 5.33
N LEU A 130 -1.08 16.38 6.19
CA LEU A 130 -0.40 17.57 6.65
C LEU A 130 -0.36 17.52 8.18
N TYR A 131 0.81 17.20 8.70
CA TYR A 131 1.02 16.82 10.10
C TYR A 131 1.82 17.88 10.86
N TYR A 132 1.40 18.17 12.08
CA TYR A 132 2.06 19.08 13.01
C TYR A 132 1.89 18.56 14.44
N SER A 133 2.97 18.39 15.19
CA SER A 133 2.90 17.73 16.50
C SER A 133 2.47 18.63 17.66
N THR A 134 2.62 19.95 17.55
CA THR A 134 2.54 20.84 18.72
C THR A 134 1.57 22.01 18.57
N THR A 135 0.26 21.78 18.47
CA THR A 135 -0.66 22.85 18.86
C THR A 135 -1.34 22.55 20.19
N SER A 136 -1.13 23.46 21.13
CA SER A 136 -2.01 23.73 22.28
C SER A 136 -3.48 24.01 21.87
N ALA A 137 -3.81 23.92 20.58
CA ALA A 137 -5.09 24.23 19.95
C ALA A 137 -5.75 23.00 19.26
N GLY A 138 -5.18 21.80 19.42
CA GLY A 138 -5.83 20.56 19.02
C GLY A 138 -5.83 20.23 17.52
N GLN A 139 -5.33 21.09 16.62
CA GLN A 139 -5.18 20.78 15.19
C GLN A 139 -3.77 20.24 14.92
N ASN A 140 -3.64 18.92 14.86
CA ASN A 140 -2.34 18.27 14.69
C ASN A 140 -2.23 17.49 13.36
N LEU A 141 -3.35 17.32 12.63
CA LEU A 141 -3.36 16.61 11.37
C LEU A 141 -4.48 17.12 10.46
N MET A 142 -4.15 17.34 9.19
CA MET A 142 -5.11 17.49 8.10
C MET A 142 -4.86 16.42 7.06
N THR A 143 -5.91 16.07 6.33
CA THR A 143 -5.86 15.09 5.25
C THR A 143 -6.51 15.65 4.00
N PHE A 144 -6.03 15.23 2.82
CA PHE A 144 -6.50 15.69 1.51
C PHE A 144 -6.68 14.49 0.59
N TYR A 145 -7.79 14.46 -0.15
CA TYR A 145 -8.00 13.40 -1.15
C TYR A 145 -7.56 13.85 -2.52
N GLY A 146 -8.01 15.02 -2.96
CA GLY A 146 -7.83 15.48 -4.32
C GLY A 146 -6.75 16.54 -4.48
N GLU A 147 -6.48 16.82 -5.75
CA GLU A 147 -5.54 17.83 -6.21
C GLU A 147 -5.80 19.20 -5.58
N ASN A 148 -4.77 20.03 -5.45
CA ASN A 148 -4.88 21.40 -4.93
C ASN A 148 -5.53 21.47 -3.54
N MET A 149 -5.22 20.51 -2.65
CA MET A 149 -5.79 20.42 -1.30
C MET A 149 -7.31 20.23 -1.25
N ASN A 150 -7.93 19.70 -2.31
CA ASN A 150 -9.36 19.44 -2.33
C ASN A 150 -9.76 18.23 -1.50
N GLY A 151 -10.99 18.26 -0.99
CA GLY A 151 -11.45 17.29 -0.02
C GLY A 151 -10.53 17.29 1.20
N ASN A 152 -10.38 18.44 1.85
CA ASN A 152 -9.63 18.53 3.08
C ASN A 152 -10.49 18.10 4.29
N LEU A 153 -9.85 17.54 5.31
CA LEU A 153 -10.48 17.30 6.61
C LEU A 153 -9.44 17.49 7.71
N THR A 154 -9.79 18.28 8.73
CA THR A 154 -8.98 18.50 9.93
C THR A 154 -9.34 17.46 10.99
N HIS A 155 -8.32 16.82 11.55
CA HIS A 155 -8.44 15.85 12.62
C HIS A 155 -7.85 16.42 13.90
N SER A 156 -8.68 16.56 14.93
CA SER A 156 -8.27 17.13 16.19
C SER A 156 -8.01 16.07 17.26
N GLY A 157 -6.87 16.17 17.94
CA GLY A 157 -6.53 15.28 19.07
C GLY A 157 -6.26 13.81 18.71
N VAL A 158 -6.06 13.49 17.42
CA VAL A 158 -5.81 12.11 16.96
C VAL A 158 -4.34 11.70 17.00
N CYS A 159 -3.42 12.66 16.91
CA CYS A 159 -1.98 12.40 16.96
C CYS A 159 -1.51 12.20 18.39
N VAL A 160 -0.60 11.26 18.59
CA VAL A 160 0.07 11.01 19.86
C VAL A 160 1.39 11.78 19.95
N ALA A 161 1.87 12.00 21.17
CA ALA A 161 3.22 12.54 21.38
C ALA A 161 4.27 11.54 20.85
N GLY A 162 5.29 12.06 20.17
CA GLY A 162 6.33 11.23 19.53
C GLY A 162 5.96 10.81 18.10
N VAL A 163 6.51 9.68 17.68
CA VAL A 163 6.36 9.12 16.34
C VAL A 163 4.90 8.72 16.08
N ASN A 164 4.37 9.10 14.92
CA ASN A 164 3.07 8.67 14.43
C ASN A 164 3.25 7.94 13.10
N ASN A 165 2.55 6.83 12.92
CA ASN A 165 2.50 6.11 11.65
C ASN A 165 1.40 6.70 10.77
N LEU A 166 1.79 7.31 9.65
CA LEU A 166 0.89 7.83 8.64
C LEU A 166 0.78 6.79 7.52
N LYS A 167 -0.44 6.46 7.08
CA LYS A 167 -0.64 5.46 6.02
C LYS A 167 -1.77 5.81 5.08
N ALA A 168 -1.50 5.83 3.78
CA ALA A 168 -2.48 5.95 2.71
C ALA A 168 -2.59 4.60 1.96
N VAL A 169 -3.80 4.11 1.82
CA VAL A 169 -4.11 2.91 1.01
C VAL A 169 -4.84 3.38 -0.24
N LEU A 170 -4.23 3.19 -1.40
CA LEU A 170 -4.80 3.45 -2.71
C LEU A 170 -5.33 2.14 -3.28
N ASP A 171 -6.65 2.03 -3.41
CA ASP A 171 -7.30 0.96 -4.16
C ASP A 171 -7.42 1.40 -5.62
N ALA A 172 -6.54 0.84 -6.46
CA ALA A 172 -6.47 1.04 -7.90
C ALA A 172 -6.95 -0.20 -8.66
N THR A 173 -7.82 -1.04 -8.07
CA THR A 173 -8.27 -2.30 -8.67
C THR A 173 -9.17 -2.11 -9.90
N ASP A 174 -9.91 -1.00 -9.96
CA ASP A 174 -10.74 -0.67 -11.13
C ASP A 174 -9.85 -0.36 -12.35
N ALA A 175 -10.32 -0.72 -13.55
CA ALA A 175 -9.65 -0.38 -14.80
C ALA A 175 -9.73 1.13 -15.11
N ASP A 176 -10.78 1.80 -14.63
CA ASP A 176 -10.95 3.24 -14.74
C ASP A 176 -10.45 3.94 -13.46
N SER A 177 -9.36 4.68 -13.61
CA SER A 177 -8.76 5.50 -12.54
C SER A 177 -9.71 6.50 -11.88
N ALA A 178 -10.81 6.88 -12.55
CA ALA A 178 -11.85 7.72 -11.94
C ALA A 178 -12.59 7.05 -10.77
N ASN A 179 -12.57 5.72 -10.71
CA ASN A 179 -13.21 4.93 -9.65
C ASN A 179 -12.26 4.52 -8.53
N TRP A 180 -10.96 4.81 -8.66
CA TRP A 180 -9.99 4.48 -7.63
C TRP A 180 -10.29 5.21 -6.33
N THR A 181 -10.02 4.56 -5.20
CA THR A 181 -10.31 5.13 -3.88
C THR A 181 -9.07 5.20 -3.00
N MET A 182 -9.07 6.13 -2.07
CA MET A 182 -8.00 6.29 -1.08
C MET A 182 -8.59 6.25 0.32
N GLU A 183 -8.03 5.41 1.20
CA GLU A 183 -8.32 5.38 2.62
C GLU A 183 -7.09 5.83 3.43
N LEU A 184 -7.30 6.64 4.47
CA LEU A 184 -6.22 7.22 5.26
C LEU A 184 -6.27 6.76 6.71
N PHE A 185 -5.12 6.31 7.20
CA PHE A 185 -4.94 5.74 8.52
C PHE A 185 -3.88 6.52 9.31
N LEU A 186 -4.08 6.56 10.62
CA LEU A 186 -3.12 7.06 11.59
C LEU A 186 -2.97 6.02 12.69
N ASN A 187 -1.73 5.59 12.96
CA ASN A 187 -1.42 4.60 14.01
C ASN A 187 -2.30 3.35 13.91
N GLY A 188 -2.50 2.84 12.68
CA GLY A 188 -3.33 1.68 12.39
C GLY A 188 -4.84 1.90 12.40
N THR A 189 -5.33 3.08 12.81
CA THR A 189 -6.77 3.41 12.82
C THR A 189 -7.16 4.16 11.55
N SER A 190 -8.23 3.74 10.88
CA SER A 190 -8.80 4.51 9.77
C SER A 190 -9.37 5.82 10.33
N ILE A 191 -8.79 6.93 9.91
CA ILE A 191 -9.26 8.28 10.26
C ILE A 191 -10.08 8.89 9.12
N ARG A 192 -10.02 8.28 7.94
CA ARG A 192 -10.75 8.75 6.77
C ARG A 192 -11.06 7.58 5.83
N ALA A 193 -12.35 7.25 5.72
CA ALA A 193 -12.84 6.13 4.92
C ALA A 193 -12.57 6.29 3.43
N ALA A 194 -12.40 5.17 2.73
CA ALA A 194 -12.14 5.10 1.30
C ALA A 194 -13.06 6.03 0.48
N ALA A 195 -12.45 6.89 -0.35
CA ALA A 195 -13.20 7.75 -1.27
C ALA A 195 -12.39 8.08 -2.53
N THR A 196 -13.11 8.37 -3.63
CA THR A 196 -12.53 8.91 -4.86
C THR A 196 -11.99 10.33 -4.66
N ALA A 197 -11.11 10.78 -5.55
CA ALA A 197 -10.61 12.15 -5.54
C ALA A 197 -11.76 13.13 -5.89
N PRO A 198 -12.08 14.14 -5.04
CA PRO A 198 -13.11 15.12 -5.36
C PRO A 198 -12.73 16.05 -6.53
N VAL A 199 -11.43 16.26 -6.73
CA VAL A 199 -10.83 17.01 -7.83
C VAL A 199 -9.55 16.29 -8.24
N GLY A 200 -9.29 16.22 -9.54
CA GLY A 200 -8.20 15.44 -10.12
C GLY A 200 -8.57 13.96 -10.26
N ASN A 201 -7.55 13.12 -10.46
CA ASN A 201 -7.72 11.68 -10.63
C ASN A 201 -6.48 10.98 -10.05
N TYR A 202 -6.66 9.91 -9.27
CA TYR A 202 -5.54 9.17 -8.69
C TYR A 202 -4.64 8.49 -9.73
N GLY A 203 -5.14 8.26 -10.95
CA GLY A 203 -4.33 7.86 -12.11
C GLY A 203 -3.29 8.90 -12.54
N ASN A 204 -3.38 10.14 -12.06
CA ASN A 204 -2.39 11.19 -12.31
C ASN A 204 -1.22 11.15 -11.29
N ILE A 205 -1.22 10.24 -10.32
CA ILE A 205 -0.10 10.12 -9.37
C ILE A 205 1.19 9.78 -10.14
N GLY A 206 2.23 10.57 -9.89
CA GLY A 206 3.56 10.40 -10.48
C GLY A 206 4.68 10.24 -9.45
N TYR A 207 4.43 10.57 -8.18
CA TYR A 207 5.44 10.56 -7.12
C TYR A 207 4.83 10.28 -5.74
N ALA A 208 5.65 9.76 -4.83
CA ALA A 208 5.33 9.57 -3.41
C ALA A 208 6.46 10.11 -2.52
N GLY A 209 6.14 10.80 -1.43
CA GLY A 209 7.18 11.38 -0.58
C GLY A 209 6.70 12.48 0.35
N PHE A 210 7.60 13.43 0.60
CA PHE A 210 7.48 14.44 1.63
C PHE A 210 7.70 15.85 1.08
N ASN A 211 6.95 16.81 1.63
CA ASN A 211 7.12 18.22 1.34
C ASN A 211 7.12 19.07 2.61
N ASN A 212 7.90 20.13 2.55
CA ASN A 212 7.90 21.23 3.48
C ASN A 212 8.04 22.54 2.74
N THR A 213 7.16 23.50 2.96
CA THR A 213 7.16 24.72 2.13
C THR A 213 6.98 26.03 2.88
N ALA A 214 6.26 26.06 4.00
CA ALA A 214 6.10 27.28 4.77
C ALA A 214 6.12 27.00 6.29
N GLY A 215 7.11 27.59 6.97
CA GLY A 215 7.30 27.44 8.42
C GLY A 215 8.42 26.48 8.82
N GLY A 216 9.00 25.73 7.87
CA GLY A 216 10.15 24.86 8.09
C GLY A 216 9.82 23.73 9.06
N GLY A 217 9.30 22.62 8.56
CA GLY A 217 9.09 21.44 9.38
C GLY A 217 10.40 20.94 9.95
N VAL A 218 10.35 20.68 11.24
CA VAL A 218 11.40 20.15 12.07
C VAL A 218 10.89 18.85 12.65
N GLY A 219 11.75 17.84 12.67
CA GLY A 219 11.44 16.53 13.21
C GLY A 219 12.22 15.45 12.50
N THR A 220 11.74 14.22 12.61
CA THR A 220 12.39 13.04 12.04
C THR A 220 11.39 12.21 11.23
N VAL A 221 11.88 11.55 10.19
CA VAL A 221 11.22 10.43 9.53
C VAL A 221 12.04 9.19 9.86
N HIS A 222 11.39 8.15 10.36
CA HIS A 222 12.04 6.92 10.80
C HIS A 222 11.87 5.78 9.78
N SER A 223 10.89 5.92 8.88
CA SER A 223 10.64 4.93 7.84
C SER A 223 9.83 5.55 6.71
N PHE A 224 10.05 5.05 5.51
CA PHE A 224 9.22 5.26 4.33
C PHE A 224 9.03 3.90 3.66
N LEU A 225 7.79 3.55 3.35
CA LEU A 225 7.45 2.25 2.77
C LEU A 225 6.35 2.43 1.73
N LEU A 226 6.59 1.96 0.51
CA LEU A 226 5.59 1.84 -0.55
C LEU A 226 5.52 0.39 -1.01
N GLU A 227 4.33 -0.20 -0.92
CA GLU A 227 4.09 -1.61 -1.23
C GLU A 227 2.92 -1.80 -2.19
N ASP A 228 3.03 -2.81 -3.04
CA ASP A 228 1.93 -3.40 -3.78
C ASP A 228 1.35 -4.58 -2.99
N ASN A 229 0.11 -4.43 -2.54
CA ASN A 229 -0.65 -5.36 -1.72
C ASN A 229 -1.66 -6.21 -2.51
N THR A 230 -1.64 -6.17 -3.85
CA THR A 230 -2.63 -6.84 -4.71
C THR A 230 -2.78 -8.32 -4.42
N ALA A 231 -1.67 -8.97 -4.08
CA ALA A 231 -1.68 -10.40 -3.79
C ALA A 231 -2.32 -10.74 -2.42
N VAL A 232 -2.51 -9.75 -1.53
CA VAL A 232 -3.08 -9.94 -0.18
C VAL A 232 -4.62 -9.89 -0.20
N THR A 233 -5.25 -9.35 -1.25
CA THR A 233 -6.71 -9.13 -1.32
C THR A 233 -7.50 -10.20 -2.07
N ASP A 234 -6.84 -11.14 -2.75
CA ASP A 234 -7.52 -12.32 -3.27
C ASP A 234 -7.86 -13.24 -2.10
N GLU A 235 -9.10 -13.19 -1.61
CA GLU A 235 -9.67 -14.16 -0.68
C GLU A 235 -9.52 -15.57 -1.27
N VAL A 236 -8.38 -16.21 -1.01
CA VAL A 236 -8.22 -17.65 -1.14
C VAL A 236 -9.26 -18.28 -0.22
N PRO A 237 -10.22 -19.09 -0.72
CA PRO A 237 -11.17 -19.76 0.15
C PRO A 237 -10.39 -20.51 1.22
N GLU A 238 -10.65 -20.19 2.49
CA GLU A 238 -9.90 -20.78 3.59
C GLU A 238 -9.82 -22.30 3.43
N PRO A 239 -8.71 -22.95 3.83
CA PRO A 239 -8.53 -24.39 3.69
C PRO A 239 -9.72 -25.21 4.20
N ALA A 240 -10.45 -24.68 5.19
CA ALA A 240 -11.69 -25.25 5.71
C ALA A 240 -12.84 -25.31 4.68
N THR A 241 -13.02 -24.27 3.85
CA THR A 241 -14.05 -24.20 2.80
C THR A 241 -13.76 -25.20 1.68
N MET A 242 -12.49 -25.34 1.30
CA MET A 242 -12.06 -26.35 0.32
C MET A 242 -12.12 -27.77 0.88
N ALA A 243 -11.80 -27.96 2.17
CA ALA A 243 -11.98 -29.23 2.86
C ALA A 243 -13.46 -29.64 2.92
N LEU A 244 -14.36 -28.69 3.20
CA LEU A 244 -15.81 -28.93 3.21
C LEU A 244 -16.35 -29.27 1.81
N LEU A 245 -15.92 -28.55 0.77
CA LEU A 245 -16.34 -28.82 -0.61
C LEU A 245 -15.83 -30.18 -1.11
N SER A 246 -14.58 -30.53 -0.79
CA SER A 246 -14.01 -31.84 -1.13
C SER A 246 -14.62 -32.98 -0.33
N LEU A 247 -14.96 -32.79 0.96
CA LEU A 247 -15.74 -33.75 1.72
C LEU A 247 -17.17 -33.90 1.18
N ALA A 248 -17.81 -32.81 0.75
CA ALA A 248 -19.14 -32.85 0.15
C ALA A 248 -19.13 -33.61 -1.17
N ALA A 249 -18.12 -33.39 -2.02
CA ALA A 249 -17.94 -34.12 -3.27
C ALA A 249 -17.64 -35.62 -3.04
N CYS A 250 -16.78 -35.94 -2.07
CA CYS A 250 -16.50 -37.32 -1.67
C CYS A 250 -17.73 -38.03 -1.08
N GLY A 251 -18.52 -37.30 -0.27
CA GLY A 251 -19.76 -37.78 0.35
C GLY A 251 -20.86 -38.09 -0.67
N LEU A 252 -21.05 -37.21 -1.67
CA LEU A 252 -21.99 -37.46 -2.77
C LEU A 252 -21.59 -38.66 -3.62
N GLY A 253 -20.29 -38.80 -3.91
CA GLY A 253 -19.75 -39.96 -4.64
C GLY A 253 -20.00 -41.29 -3.91
N GLY A 254 -19.85 -41.29 -2.59
CA GLY A 254 -20.18 -42.44 -1.74
C GLY A 254 -21.69 -42.74 -1.71
N TYR A 255 -22.53 -41.71 -1.61
CA TYR A 255 -23.99 -41.85 -1.54
C TYR A 255 -24.59 -42.40 -2.85
N VAL A 256 -24.18 -41.90 -4.02
CA VAL A 256 -24.66 -42.36 -5.33
C VAL A 256 -24.26 -43.81 -5.59
N ARG A 257 -23.08 -44.24 -5.11
CA ARG A 257 -22.60 -45.62 -5.27
C ARG A 257 -23.39 -46.63 -4.43
N ARG A 258 -23.93 -46.21 -3.28
CA ARG A 258 -24.76 -47.05 -2.40
C ARG A 258 -26.16 -47.27 -2.97
N ARG A 259 -26.72 -46.28 -3.67
CA ARG A 259 -28.08 -46.33 -4.24
C ARG A 259 -28.20 -47.22 -5.49
N ARG A 260 -27.08 -47.57 -6.15
CA ARG A 260 -27.06 -48.49 -7.31
C ARG A 260 -26.99 -49.97 -6.94
N LYS A 261 -26.91 -50.32 -5.66
CA LYS A 261 -26.85 -51.70 -5.15
C LYS A 261 -28.10 -52.14 -4.37
N ALA A 262 -29.13 -51.30 -4.33
CA ALA A 262 -30.45 -51.61 -3.77
C ALA A 262 -31.43 -51.87 -4.91
#